data_AF-V6F5N6-F1
#
_entry.id   AF-V6F5N6-F1
#
_cell.length_a   1.000
_cell.length_b   1.000
_cell.length_c   1.000
_cell.angle_alpha   90.00
_cell.angle_beta   90.00
_cell.angle_gamma   90.00
#
_symmetry.space_group_name_H-M   'P 1'
#
loop_
_entity.id
_entity.type
_entity.pdbx_description
1 polymer ?
#
loop_
_entity_poly.entity_id
_entity_poly.type
_entity_poly.pdbx_seq_one_letter_code
_entity_poly.pdbx_strand_id
1 'polypeptide(L)'
;MRFLVLAVGALFLVGCAQVVSVWAKPGATEEEERAIGKKCEYEAEAASQEGLTTEYARRERVRKLRDMCFEANGMVLISREVVSR
;
A
#
# COMPACT_ATOMS: atom_id res chain seq x y z
N MET A 1 32.62 38.44 -7.32
CA MET A 1 32.60 37.22 -8.14
C MET A 1 32.28 36.03 -7.25
N ARG A 2 31.24 35.25 -7.62
CA ARG A 2 31.07 33.81 -7.35
C ARG A 2 30.29 33.35 -6.10
N PHE A 3 28.99 33.10 -6.36
CA PHE A 3 28.12 31.99 -5.92
C PHE A 3 27.77 31.93 -4.41
N LEU A 4 26.54 32.21 -3.94
CA LEU A 4 25.19 31.84 -4.43
C LEU A 4 24.95 30.33 -4.54
N VAL A 5 25.39 29.53 -3.56
CA VAL A 5 24.88 28.16 -3.33
C VAL A 5 25.13 27.89 -1.85
N LEU A 6 24.12 27.82 -0.98
CA LEU A 6 23.74 26.57 -0.30
C LEU A 6 22.50 26.79 0.58
N ALA A 7 21.56 27.66 0.16
CA ALA A 7 20.25 27.79 0.78
C ALA A 7 19.24 26.71 0.31
N VAL A 8 19.73 25.55 -0.15
CA VAL A 8 18.91 24.45 -0.71
C VAL A 8 19.35 23.11 -0.10
N GLY A 9 19.53 23.06 1.22
CA GLY A 9 19.97 21.85 1.92
C GLY A 9 18.92 21.20 2.82
N ALA A 10 17.75 21.82 3.03
CA ALA A 10 16.89 21.47 4.17
C ALA A 10 15.42 21.15 3.84
N LEU A 11 15.05 20.91 2.57
CA LEU A 11 13.64 20.83 2.18
C LEU A 11 13.19 19.62 1.36
N PHE A 12 14.02 18.60 1.11
CA PHE A 12 13.62 17.46 0.28
C PHE A 12 14.09 16.09 0.77
N LEU A 13 13.96 15.82 2.08
CA LEU A 13 13.95 14.45 2.61
C LEU A 13 12.60 14.12 3.25
N VAL A 14 11.50 14.51 2.59
CA VAL A 14 10.24 13.77 2.76
C VAL A 14 10.38 12.50 1.92
N GLY A 15 11.22 11.58 2.40
CA GLY A 15 11.25 10.22 1.90
C GLY A 15 9.84 9.66 2.07
N CYS A 16 9.18 9.32 0.96
CA CYS A 16 7.87 8.69 0.99
C CYS A 16 8.01 7.34 1.70
N ALA A 17 7.78 7.33 3.01
CA ALA A 17 7.66 6.13 3.81
C ALA A 17 6.49 5.29 3.28
N GLN A 18 6.80 4.25 2.50
CA GLN A 18 5.79 3.34 1.96
C GLN A 18 5.56 2.23 2.99
N VAL A 19 4.36 2.19 3.57
CA VAL A 19 3.99 1.16 4.53
C VAL A 19 3.54 -0.09 3.79
N VAL A 20 4.43 -1.09 3.68
CA VAL A 20 4.14 -2.40 3.10
C VAL A 20 3.55 -3.31 4.18
N SER A 21 2.44 -3.98 3.87
CA SER A 21 1.79 -4.94 4.77
C SER A 21 1.90 -6.34 4.17
N VAL A 22 2.51 -7.26 4.91
CA VAL A 22 2.66 -8.67 4.51
C VAL A 22 1.53 -9.48 5.13
N TRP A 23 0.79 -10.21 4.29
CA TRP A 23 -0.35 -11.04 4.69
C TRP A 23 -0.08 -12.49 4.32
N ALA A 24 -0.48 -13.44 5.18
CA ALA A 24 -0.36 -14.87 4.92
C ALA A 24 -1.59 -15.60 5.44
N LYS A 25 -1.95 -16.72 4.81
CA LYS A 25 -3.05 -17.58 5.25
C LYS A 25 -2.49 -18.84 5.91
N PRO A 26 -2.68 -19.02 7.23
CA PRO A 26 -2.14 -20.19 7.93
C PRO A 26 -2.62 -21.50 7.28
N GLY A 27 -1.67 -22.33 6.85
CA GLY A 27 -1.95 -23.64 6.26
C GLY A 27 -2.41 -23.63 4.80
N ALA A 28 -2.41 -22.49 4.12
CA ALA A 28 -2.64 -22.42 2.68
C ALA A 28 -1.36 -22.66 1.89
N THR A 29 -1.52 -23.09 0.64
CA THR A 29 -0.43 -23.16 -0.34
C THR A 29 -0.13 -21.78 -0.93
N GLU A 30 1.10 -21.59 -1.44
CA GLU A 30 1.51 -20.34 -2.09
C GLU A 30 0.58 -19.96 -3.27
N GLU A 31 0.07 -20.96 -4.00
CA GLU A 31 -0.88 -20.73 -5.10
C GLU A 31 -2.22 -20.17 -4.62
N GLU A 32 -2.74 -20.68 -3.50
CA GLU A 32 -3.97 -20.19 -2.88
C GLU A 32 -3.79 -18.78 -2.34
N GLU A 33 -2.68 -18.50 -1.65
CA GLU A 33 -2.36 -17.15 -1.17
C GLU A 33 -2.28 -16.16 -2.34
N ARG A 34 -1.64 -16.55 -3.45
CA ARG A 34 -1.54 -15.74 -4.66
C ARG A 34 -2.89 -15.50 -5.31
N ALA A 35 -3.77 -16.50 -5.33
CA ALA A 35 -5.12 -16.37 -5.88
C ALA A 35 -5.96 -15.40 -5.04
N ILE A 36 -5.91 -15.50 -3.72
CA ILE A 36 -6.58 -14.57 -2.79
C ILE A 36 -6.02 -13.16 -2.96
N GLY A 37 -4.69 -13.03 -3.02
CA GLY A 37 -3.96 -11.79 -3.29
C GLY A 37 -4.53 -11.04 -4.49
N LYS A 38 -4.49 -11.69 -5.66
CA LYS A 38 -4.97 -11.11 -6.92
C LYS A 38 -6.46 -10.77 -6.90
N LYS A 39 -7.27 -11.64 -6.31
CA LYS A 39 -8.72 -11.43 -6.21
C LYS A 39 -9.04 -10.17 -5.40
N CYS A 40 -8.46 -10.05 -4.21
CA CYS A 40 -8.70 -8.92 -3.33
C CYS A 40 -8.14 -7.60 -3.88
N GLU A 41 -7.00 -7.62 -4.58
CA GLU A 41 -6.49 -6.44 -5.28
C GLU A 41 -7.46 -5.95 -6.36
N TYR A 42 -7.93 -6.88 -7.20
CA TYR A 42 -8.89 -6.55 -8.26
C TYR A 42 -10.21 -6.03 -7.70
N GLU A 43 -10.78 -6.69 -6.70
CA GLU A 43 -12.04 -6.27 -6.06
C GLU A 43 -11.92 -4.89 -5.40
N ALA A 44 -10.79 -4.64 -4.73
CA ALA A 44 -10.52 -3.34 -4.10
C ALA A 44 -10.35 -2.22 -5.13
N GLU A 45 -9.66 -2.48 -6.25
CA GLU A 45 -9.53 -1.51 -7.33
C GLU A 45 -10.86 -1.23 -8.02
N ALA A 46 -11.63 -2.27 -8.35
CA ALA A 46 -12.94 -2.14 -8.98
C ALA A 46 -13.91 -1.32 -8.11
N ALA A 47 -13.97 -1.60 -6.80
CA ALA A 47 -14.82 -0.87 -5.87
C ALA A 47 -14.32 0.54 -5.51
N SER A 48 -13.07 0.89 -5.88
CA SER A 48 -12.50 2.21 -5.63
C SER A 48 -12.82 3.26 -6.71
N GLN A 49 -13.30 2.84 -7.88
CA GLN A 49 -13.53 3.72 -9.02
C GLN A 49 -14.71 4.70 -8.82
N GLU A 50 -15.51 4.52 -7.76
CA GLU A 50 -16.66 5.37 -7.49
C GLU A 50 -16.30 6.63 -6.68
N GLY A 51 -16.42 7.79 -7.32
CA GLY A 51 -16.68 9.08 -6.65
C GLY A 51 -15.52 9.74 -5.91
N LEU A 52 -14.27 9.31 -6.12
CA LEU A 52 -13.11 9.90 -5.43
C LEU A 52 -12.43 10.98 -6.29
N THR A 53 -12.25 12.16 -5.70
CA THR A 53 -11.71 13.35 -6.37
C THR A 53 -10.19 13.44 -6.31
N THR A 54 -9.52 12.66 -5.44
CA THR A 54 -8.07 12.68 -5.30
C THR A 54 -7.46 11.29 -5.39
N GLU A 55 -6.31 11.19 -6.05
CA GLU A 55 -5.56 9.94 -6.22
C GLU A 55 -5.08 9.37 -4.87
N TYR A 56 -4.81 10.23 -3.89
CA TYR A 56 -4.47 9.80 -2.53
C TYR A 56 -5.64 9.09 -1.85
N ALA A 57 -6.84 9.68 -1.87
CA ALA A 57 -8.03 9.08 -1.28
C ALA A 57 -8.40 7.75 -1.97
N ARG A 58 -8.19 7.67 -3.29
CA ARG A 58 -8.33 6.41 -4.05
C ARG A 58 -7.41 5.32 -3.52
N ARG A 59 -6.12 5.60 -3.39
CA ARG A 59 -5.13 4.64 -2.89
C ARG A 59 -5.43 4.19 -1.46
N GLU A 60 -5.84 5.11 -0.60
CA GLU A 60 -6.21 4.77 0.78
C GLU A 60 -7.45 3.87 0.83
N ARG A 61 -8.47 4.14 0.00
CA ARG A 61 -9.67 3.30 -0.09
C ARG A 61 -9.35 1.92 -0.64
N VAL A 62 -8.58 1.82 -1.73
CA VAL A 62 -8.13 0.53 -2.29
C VAL A 62 -7.41 -0.27 -1.20
N ARG A 63 -6.49 0.36 -0.47
CA ARG A 63 -5.76 -0.32 0.61
C ARG A 63 -6.71 -0.89 1.66
N LYS A 64 -7.66 -0.09 2.16
CA LYS A 64 -8.63 -0.52 3.17
C LYS A 64 -9.51 -1.66 2.66
N LEU A 65 -10.03 -1.56 1.43
CA LEU A 65 -10.86 -2.59 0.82
C LEU A 65 -10.09 -3.92 0.66
N ARG A 66 -8.83 -3.83 0.21
CA ARG A 66 -7.97 -5.00 0.07
C ARG A 66 -7.67 -5.65 1.41
N ASP A 67 -7.29 -4.85 2.42
CA ASP A 67 -6.98 -5.35 3.75
C ASP A 67 -8.22 -6.02 4.39
N MET A 68 -9.42 -5.46 4.23
CA MET A 68 -10.68 -6.10 4.65
C MET A 68 -10.96 -7.41 3.89
N CYS A 69 -10.68 -7.46 2.60
CA CYS A 69 -10.83 -8.68 1.80
C CYS A 69 -9.85 -9.78 2.28
N PHE A 70 -8.63 -9.40 2.64
CA PHE A 70 -7.64 -10.32 3.20
C PHE A 70 -8.10 -10.92 4.53
N GLU A 71 -8.60 -10.10 5.44
CA GLU A 71 -9.18 -10.56 6.71
C GLU A 71 -10.37 -11.50 6.48
N ALA A 72 -11.28 -11.15 5.56
CA ALA A 72 -12.44 -11.99 5.23
C ALA A 72 -12.06 -13.36 4.62
N ASN A 73 -10.91 -13.44 3.94
CA ASN A 73 -10.39 -14.70 3.38
C ASN A 73 -9.55 -15.52 4.38
N GLY A 74 -9.47 -15.06 5.64
CA GLY A 74 -8.74 -15.72 6.71
C GLY A 74 -7.22 -15.49 6.65
N MET A 75 -6.77 -14.46 5.94
CA MET A 75 -5.37 -14.07 5.95
C MET A 75 -5.07 -13.21 7.16
N VAL A 76 -3.86 -13.36 7.69
CA VAL A 76 -3.38 -12.70 8.89
C VAL A 76 -2.25 -11.77 8.50
N LEU A 77 -2.26 -10.55 9.05
CA LEU A 77 -1.18 -9.60 8.91
C LEU A 77 0.05 -10.10 9.68
N ILE A 78 1.12 -10.42 8.98
CA ILE A 78 2.37 -10.95 9.54
C ILE A 78 3.32 -9.82 9.92
N SER A 79 3.48 -8.83 9.05
CA SER A 79 4.34 -7.67 9.32
C SER A 79 3.83 -6.42 8.62
N ARG A 80 4.17 -5.27 9.21
CA ARG A 80 3.92 -3.96 8.62
C ARG A 80 5.24 -3.19 8.64
N GLU A 81 5.89 -3.15 7.49
CA GLU A 81 7.20 -2.54 7.35
C GLU A 81 7.06 -1.15 6.74
N VAL A 82 7.69 -0.18 7.37
CA VAL A 82 7.81 1.16 6.82
C VAL A 82 9.07 1.20 5.98
N VAL A 83 8.92 1.05 4.66
CA VAL A 83 10.05 1.15 3.73
C VAL A 83 10.30 2.63 3.47
N SER A 84 11.37 3.17 4.07
CA SER A 84 11.90 4.48 3.71
C SER A 84 12.86 4.30 2.54
N ARG A 85 12.53 4.88 1.38
CA ARG A 85 13.44 4.97 0.23
C ARG A 85 14.38 6.15 0.38
#